data_AF-E9H006-F1
#
_entry.id   AF-E9H006-F1
#
_cell.length_a   1.000
_cell.length_b   1.000
_cell.length_c   1.000
_cell.angle_alpha   90.00
_cell.angle_beta   90.00
_cell.angle_gamma   90.00
#
_symmetry.space_group_name_H-M   'P 1'
#
loop_
_entity.id
_entity.type
_entity.pdbx_description
1 polymer ?
#
loop_
_entity_poly.entity_id
_entity_poly.type
_entity_poly.pdbx_seq_one_letter_code
_entity_poly.pdbx_strand_id
1 'polypeptide(L)'
;MADFNLHVDSVSSIPTKKFLTMMESYGFHQCVTGPTLDKGHTLDLVFARPDDGLTSCASVTSRISDHHAVECRLTICRPLCPTKRVLYRQLKSIDRDAVKEDILALPLLTTPEHLWMDWSHSTTTGLLFCWTNT
;
A
#
# COMPACT_ATOMS: atom_id res chain seq x y z
N MET A 1 -2.03 -16.90 7.20
CA MET A 1 -1.23 -18.12 7.45
C MET A 1 -0.03 -17.71 8.26
N ALA A 2 0.35 -18.49 9.27
CA ALA A 2 1.57 -18.25 10.06
C ALA A 2 1.98 -19.53 10.80
N ASP A 3 3.24 -19.60 11.22
CA ASP A 3 3.71 -20.57 12.23
C ASP A 3 3.37 -20.04 13.63
N PHE A 4 2.52 -20.76 14.34
CA PHE A 4 2.07 -20.37 15.68
C PHE A 4 2.88 -21.02 16.79
N ASN A 5 3.71 -22.03 16.49
CA ASN A 5 4.40 -22.84 17.48
C ASN A 5 3.44 -23.40 18.58
N LEU A 6 2.17 -23.59 18.21
CA LEU A 6 1.13 -24.17 19.05
C LEU A 6 0.78 -25.55 18.52
N HIS A 7 0.86 -26.56 19.39
CA HIS A 7 0.49 -27.92 19.07
C HIS A 7 -1.05 -28.03 18.99
N VAL A 8 -1.64 -27.73 17.83
CA VAL A 8 -3.10 -27.77 17.67
C VAL A 8 -3.68 -29.17 17.57
N ASP A 9 -2.84 -30.14 17.23
CA ASP A 9 -3.12 -31.58 17.25
C ASP A 9 -3.21 -32.15 18.69
N SER A 10 -2.73 -31.41 19.69
CA SER A 10 -2.74 -31.86 21.08
C SER A 10 -4.09 -31.57 21.77
N VAL A 11 -4.92 -32.61 21.88
CA VAL A 11 -6.24 -32.55 22.55
C VAL A 11 -6.18 -32.23 24.05
N SER A 12 -5.01 -32.24 24.68
CA SER A 12 -4.83 -31.96 26.11
C SER A 12 -4.41 -30.52 26.42
N SER A 13 -3.99 -29.74 25.42
CA SER A 13 -3.47 -28.39 25.63
C SER A 13 -4.58 -27.36 25.87
N ILE A 14 -4.74 -26.91 27.13
CA ILE A 14 -5.67 -25.83 27.50
C ILE A 14 -5.35 -24.52 26.76
N PRO A 15 -4.08 -24.05 26.67
CA PRO A 15 -3.75 -22.83 25.94
C PRO A 15 -4.15 -22.91 24.46
N THR A 16 -3.89 -24.04 23.81
CA THR A 16 -4.28 -24.26 22.41
C THR A 16 -5.79 -24.20 22.24
N LYS A 17 -6.56 -24.86 23.12
CA LYS A 17 -8.03 -24.80 23.07
C LYS A 17 -8.54 -23.37 23.23
N LYS A 18 -8.02 -22.63 24.21
CA LYS A 18 -8.39 -21.21 24.40
C LYS A 18 -8.10 -20.37 23.17
N PHE A 19 -6.93 -20.58 22.55
CA PHE A 19 -6.57 -19.90 21.31
C PHE A 19 -7.53 -20.23 20.17
N LEU A 20 -7.84 -21.51 19.94
CA LEU A 20 -8.78 -21.93 18.88
C LEU A 20 -10.19 -21.38 19.13
N THR A 21 -10.70 -21.47 20.37
CA THR A 21 -12.00 -20.89 20.75
C THR A 21 -12.02 -19.37 20.59
N MET A 22 -10.92 -18.68 20.90
CA MET A 22 -10.79 -17.25 20.67
C MET A 22 -10.90 -16.94 19.17
N MET A 23 -10.14 -17.64 18.32
CA MET A 23 -10.19 -17.43 16.87
C MET A 23 -11.59 -17.72 16.30
N GLU A 24 -12.22 -18.79 16.77
CA GLU A 24 -13.60 -19.13 16.41
C GLU A 24 -14.61 -18.06 16.84
N SER A 25 -14.44 -17.45 18.02
CA SER A 25 -15.29 -16.33 18.47
C SER A 25 -15.16 -15.08 17.60
N TYR A 26 -14.04 -14.93 16.89
CA TYR A 26 -13.84 -13.89 15.87
C TYR A 26 -14.29 -14.32 14.47
N GLY A 27 -14.94 -15.48 14.33
CA GLY A 27 -15.45 -16.02 13.06
C GLY A 27 -14.39 -16.65 12.17
N PHE A 28 -13.24 -17.03 12.73
CA PHE A 28 -12.18 -17.72 11.98
C PHE A 28 -12.19 -19.22 12.27
N HIS A 29 -12.07 -20.01 11.22
CA HIS A 29 -11.90 -21.45 11.28
C HIS A 29 -10.49 -21.83 10.85
N GLN A 30 -9.85 -22.73 11.58
CA GLN A 30 -8.57 -23.32 11.18
C GLN A 30 -8.83 -24.28 10.01
N CYS A 31 -8.02 -24.24 8.96
CA CYS A 31 -8.27 -25.02 7.73
C CYS A 31 -7.23 -26.11 7.43
N VAL A 32 -6.16 -26.22 8.22
CA VAL A 32 -5.03 -27.12 7.94
C VAL A 32 -5.31 -28.50 8.53
N THR A 33 -5.25 -29.53 7.69
CA THR A 33 -5.39 -30.92 8.16
C THR A 33 -4.08 -31.68 7.97
N GLY A 34 -3.55 -32.24 9.05
CA GLY A 34 -2.35 -33.07 9.05
C GLY A 34 -1.09 -32.36 9.57
N PRO A 35 0.00 -33.13 9.79
CA PRO A 35 1.22 -32.65 10.41
C PRO A 35 1.99 -31.71 9.49
N THR A 36 2.31 -30.50 9.96
CA THR A 36 3.15 -29.55 9.21
C THR A 36 4.62 -29.66 9.57
N LEU A 37 4.93 -30.38 10.66
CA LEU A 37 6.29 -30.67 11.11
C LEU A 37 6.56 -32.17 11.01
N ASP A 38 7.78 -32.55 10.64
CA ASP A 38 8.24 -33.96 10.54
C ASP A 38 7.99 -34.80 11.79
N LYS A 39 7.93 -34.16 12.96
CA LYS A 39 7.65 -34.83 14.24
C LYS A 39 6.17 -35.17 14.43
N GLY A 40 5.32 -34.91 13.45
CA GLY A 40 3.89 -35.24 13.47
C GLY A 40 3.00 -34.12 14.03
N HIS A 41 3.55 -32.93 14.29
CA HIS A 41 2.81 -31.82 14.88
C HIS A 41 2.31 -30.83 13.83
N THR A 42 1.21 -30.15 14.16
CA THR A 42 0.62 -29.11 13.32
C THR A 42 0.91 -27.76 13.98
N LEU A 43 1.85 -27.00 13.43
CA LEU A 43 2.26 -25.69 13.96
C LEU A 43 1.94 -24.55 12.99
N ASP A 44 1.98 -24.83 11.69
CA ASP A 44 1.67 -23.89 10.62
C ASP A 44 0.15 -23.90 10.38
N LEU A 45 -0.52 -22.77 10.67
CA LEU A 45 -1.97 -22.68 10.60
C LEU A 45 -2.44 -21.69 9.55
N VAL A 46 -3.56 -22.05 8.93
CA VAL A 46 -4.34 -21.21 8.03
C VAL A 46 -5.69 -21.00 8.69
N PHE A 47 -6.08 -19.74 8.84
CA PHE A 47 -7.40 -19.36 9.32
C PHE A 47 -8.16 -18.69 8.19
N ALA A 48 -9.44 -19.04 8.05
CA ALA A 48 -10.34 -18.43 7.09
C ALA A 48 -11.73 -18.24 7.70
N ARG A 49 -12.50 -17.31 7.15
CA ARG A 49 -13.92 -17.21 7.46
C ARG A 49 -14.69 -18.12 6.50
N PRO A 50 -15.56 -19.01 7.00
CA PRO A 50 -16.37 -19.88 6.14
C PRO A 50 -17.22 -19.09 5.12
N ASP A 51 -17.70 -17.91 5.52
CA ASP A 51 -18.63 -17.10 4.73
C ASP A 51 -17.97 -16.30 3.59
N ASP A 52 -16.64 -16.14 3.61
CA ASP A 52 -15.94 -15.33 2.60
C ASP A 52 -15.85 -16.05 1.24
N GLY A 53 -16.13 -17.37 1.19
CA GLY A 53 -15.97 -18.19 -0.02
C GLY A 53 -14.54 -18.21 -0.58
N LEU A 54 -13.59 -17.66 0.19
CA LEU A 54 -12.26 -17.26 -0.29
C LEU A 54 -11.28 -18.42 -0.29
N THR A 55 -11.46 -19.44 0.56
CA THR A 55 -10.50 -20.53 0.74
C THR A 55 -11.19 -21.89 0.66
N SER A 56 -10.72 -22.79 -0.21
CA SER A 56 -10.96 -24.23 0.00
C SER A 56 -9.91 -24.77 0.98
N CYS A 57 -10.28 -25.80 1.76
CA CYS A 57 -9.46 -26.45 2.79
C CYS A 57 -7.97 -26.54 2.44
N ALA A 58 -7.10 -26.22 3.42
CA ALA A 58 -5.65 -26.23 3.22
C ALA A 58 -5.10 -27.65 3.40
N SER A 59 -4.30 -28.10 2.46
CA SER A 59 -3.67 -29.42 2.48
C SER A 59 -2.18 -29.32 2.77
N VAL A 60 -1.68 -30.23 3.60
CA VAL A 60 -0.24 -30.43 3.76
C VAL A 60 0.30 -31.21 2.56
N THR A 61 1.42 -30.75 1.99
CA THR A 61 2.00 -31.27 0.76
C THR A 61 3.46 -31.70 0.97
N SER A 62 4.37 -31.29 0.08
CA SER A 62 5.77 -31.73 0.08
C SER A 62 6.52 -31.25 1.31
N ARG A 63 7.37 -32.13 1.84
CA ARG A 63 8.42 -31.79 2.79
C ARG A 63 9.48 -30.91 2.14
N ILE A 64 9.72 -29.73 2.69
CA ILE A 64 10.79 -28.82 2.23
C ILE A 64 12.02 -28.94 3.14
N SER A 65 11.80 -29.09 4.44
CA SER A 65 12.82 -29.27 5.49
C SER A 65 12.22 -30.15 6.59
N ASP A 66 12.45 -29.85 7.85
CA ASP A 66 11.65 -30.26 8.99
C ASP A 66 10.19 -29.79 8.94
N HIS A 67 9.87 -28.80 8.09
CA HIS A 67 8.50 -28.38 7.76
C HIS A 67 7.99 -28.94 6.43
N HIS A 68 6.68 -29.17 6.39
CA HIS A 68 5.89 -29.48 5.21
C HIS A 68 5.19 -28.23 4.68
N ALA A 69 5.11 -28.11 3.36
CA ALA A 69 4.40 -27.02 2.70
C ALA A 69 2.89 -27.15 2.90
N VAL A 70 2.24 -26.04 3.28
CA VAL A 70 0.77 -25.94 3.34
C VAL A 70 0.28 -25.27 2.07
N GLU A 71 -0.47 -26.01 1.25
CA GLU A 71 -1.14 -25.50 0.06
C GLU A 71 -2.55 -25.06 0.42
N CYS A 72 -2.91 -23.81 0.13
CA CYS A 72 -4.28 -23.32 0.20
C CYS A 72 -4.69 -22.74 -1.15
N ARG A 73 -5.90 -23.04 -1.61
CA ARG A 73 -6.45 -22.48 -2.85
C ARG A 73 -7.39 -21.35 -2.54
N LEU A 74 -7.14 -20.20 -3.16
CA LEU A 74 -7.93 -18.99 -2.98
C LEU A 74 -8.84 -18.74 -4.18
N THR A 75 -10.13 -18.60 -3.94
CA THR A 75 -11.11 -18.21 -4.97
C THR A 75 -11.32 -16.71 -4.89
N ILE A 76 -10.53 -15.95 -5.66
CA ILE A 76 -10.63 -14.49 -5.70
C ILE A 76 -11.34 -14.08 -6.99
N CYS A 77 -12.53 -13.49 -6.86
CA CYS A 77 -13.19 -12.84 -7.97
C CYS A 77 -12.47 -11.53 -8.27
N ARG A 78 -11.94 -11.38 -9.49
CA ARG A 78 -11.38 -10.11 -9.93
C ARG A 78 -12.52 -9.08 -9.96
N PRO A 79 -12.44 -7.97 -9.21
CA PRO A 79 -13.46 -6.93 -9.30
C PRO A 79 -13.52 -6.42 -10.73
N LEU A 80 -14.72 -6.07 -11.19
CA LEU A 80 -14.93 -5.45 -12.50
C LEU A 80 -13.99 -4.24 -12.61
N CYS A 81 -13.21 -4.16 -13.69
CA CYS A 81 -12.40 -2.97 -13.95
C CYS A 81 -13.34 -1.79 -14.26
N PRO A 82 -13.43 -0.77 -13.40
CA PRO A 82 -14.26 0.38 -13.71
C PRO A 82 -13.64 1.11 -14.90
N THR A 83 -14.39 1.21 -15.99
CA THR A 83 -14.01 2.06 -17.12
C THR A 83 -14.50 3.46 -16.82
N LYS A 84 -13.57 4.43 -16.78
CA LYS A 84 -13.91 5.85 -16.65
C LYS A 84 -13.59 6.59 -17.94
N ARG A 85 -14.51 7.42 -18.40
CA ARG A 85 -14.23 8.38 -19.48
C ARG A 85 -13.39 9.50 -18.89
N VAL A 86 -12.18 9.68 -19.42
CA VAL A 86 -11.33 10.83 -19.11
C VAL A 86 -11.36 11.81 -20.27
N LEU A 87 -11.52 13.09 -19.96
CA LEU A 87 -11.28 14.16 -20.91
C LEU A 87 -9.77 14.39 -20.98
N TYR A 88 -9.24 14.51 -22.20
CA TYR A 88 -7.82 14.80 -22.42
C TYR A 88 -7.67 15.96 -23.40
N ARG A 89 -6.61 16.73 -23.23
CA ARG A 89 -6.23 17.77 -24.18
C ARG A 89 -5.45 17.13 -25.32
N GLN A 90 -5.81 17.43 -26.57
CA GLN A 90 -5.01 17.01 -27.73
C GLN A 90 -3.74 17.86 -27.81
N LEU A 91 -2.66 17.42 -27.16
CA LEU A 91 -1.41 18.21 -27.12
C LEU A 91 -0.81 18.45 -28.52
N LYS A 92 -1.08 17.55 -29.48
CA LYS A 92 -0.62 17.69 -30.87
C LYS A 92 -1.35 18.78 -31.66
N SER A 93 -2.54 19.20 -31.22
CA SER A 93 -3.31 20.25 -31.88
C SER A 93 -3.07 21.63 -31.26
N ILE A 94 -2.15 21.73 -30.30
CA ILE A 94 -1.77 23.01 -29.71
C ILE A 94 -0.93 23.77 -30.73
N ASP A 95 -1.37 24.97 -31.08
CA ASP A 95 -0.56 25.93 -31.83
C ASP A 95 0.62 26.36 -30.96
N ARG A 96 1.82 25.99 -31.38
CA ARG A 96 3.05 26.27 -30.65
C ARG A 96 3.42 27.74 -30.70
N ASP A 97 3.08 28.43 -31.78
CA ASP A 97 3.47 29.82 -31.98
C ASP A 97 2.52 30.71 -31.19
N ALA A 98 1.22 30.42 -31.17
CA ALA A 98 0.27 31.09 -30.27
C ALA A 98 0.69 30.99 -28.79
N VAL A 99 1.13 29.81 -28.33
CA VAL A 99 1.61 29.64 -26.96
C VAL A 99 2.88 30.43 -26.68
N LYS A 100 3.80 30.55 -27.64
CA LYS A 100 5.00 31.38 -27.48
C LYS A 100 4.62 32.85 -27.35
N GLU A 101 3.74 33.34 -28.21
CA GLU A 101 3.26 34.72 -28.15
C GLU A 101 2.58 34.99 -26.81
N ASP A 102 1.72 34.08 -26.34
CA ASP A 102 1.08 34.18 -25.02
C ASP A 102 2.10 34.25 -23.88
N ILE A 103 3.17 33.43 -23.94
CA ILE A 103 4.26 33.46 -22.96
C ILE A 103 4.98 34.81 -23.01
N LEU A 104 5.35 35.28 -24.20
CA LEU A 104 6.08 36.53 -24.38
C LEU A 104 5.24 37.75 -23.97
N ALA A 105 3.91 37.67 -24.08
CA ALA A 105 2.98 38.71 -23.64
C ALA A 105 2.76 38.74 -22.12
N LEU A 106 3.28 37.76 -21.36
CA LEU A 106 3.11 37.73 -19.92
C LEU A 106 3.71 38.99 -19.27
N PRO A 107 2.99 39.65 -18.34
CA PRO A 107 3.50 40.81 -17.61
C PRO A 107 4.85 40.56 -16.94
N LEU A 108 5.12 39.32 -16.53
CA LEU A 108 6.39 38.88 -15.95
C LEU A 108 7.60 39.13 -16.87
N LEU A 109 7.39 39.14 -18.19
CA LEU A 109 8.43 39.33 -19.20
C LEU A 109 8.35 40.71 -19.88
N THR A 110 7.20 41.38 -19.84
CA THR A 110 6.96 42.65 -20.53
C THR A 110 7.01 43.88 -19.62
N THR A 111 6.92 43.71 -18.30
CA THR A 111 7.03 44.83 -17.33
C THR A 111 8.28 44.66 -16.46
N PRO A 112 9.34 45.47 -16.65
CA PRO A 112 10.56 45.39 -15.84
C PRO A 112 10.40 45.87 -14.39
N GLU A 113 9.27 46.48 -14.04
CA GLU A 113 9.20 47.50 -13.00
C GLU A 113 8.48 47.11 -11.70
N HIS A 114 8.09 45.85 -11.51
CA HIS A 114 7.42 45.42 -10.26
C HIS A 114 8.29 44.63 -9.26
N LEU A 115 9.54 44.30 -9.59
CA LEU A 115 10.43 43.54 -8.69
C LEU A 115 11.29 44.44 -7.78
N TRP A 116 11.39 45.75 -8.06
CA TRP A 116 12.35 46.64 -7.39
C TRP A 116 11.68 47.73 -6.53
N MET A 117 10.37 47.96 -6.66
CA MET A 117 9.65 48.98 -5.86
C MET A 117 9.02 48.44 -4.57
N ASP A 118 8.81 47.12 -4.42
CA ASP A 118 8.24 46.56 -3.19
C ASP A 118 9.24 46.44 -2.02
N TRP A 119 10.54 46.62 -2.27
CA TRP A 119 11.59 46.54 -1.25
C TRP A 119 12.12 47.90 -0.75
N SER A 120 11.45 49.02 -1.06
CA SER A 120 11.88 50.36 -0.61
C SER A 120 10.90 51.07 0.34
N HIS A 121 9.74 50.47 0.64
CA HIS A 121 8.74 51.10 1.53
C HIS A 121 8.57 50.46 2.91
N SER A 122 9.43 49.51 3.31
CA SER A 122 9.45 49.05 4.71
C SER A 122 10.87 48.96 5.30
N THR A 123 11.49 50.10 5.58
CA THR A 123 12.22 50.28 6.85
C THR A 123 12.61 51.75 7.01
N THR A 124 11.80 52.46 7.80
CA THR A 124 12.39 53.38 8.77
C THR A 124 13.31 52.54 9.67
N THR A 125 14.51 53.06 9.94
CA THR A 125 15.64 52.48 10.71
C THR A 125 16.55 51.47 10.00
N GLY A 126 17.79 51.90 9.73
CA GLY A 126 18.96 51.06 9.96
C GLY A 126 19.90 50.83 8.79
N LEU A 127 21.02 51.56 8.80
CA LEU A 127 22.32 51.27 8.16
C LEU A 127 22.44 51.42 6.63
N LEU A 128 23.02 52.56 6.27
CA LEU A 128 23.64 52.85 4.98
C LEU A 128 24.86 51.93 4.79
N PHE A 129 24.80 50.96 3.88
CA PHE A 129 26.01 50.36 3.31
C PHE A 129 26.14 50.82 1.86
N CYS A 130 27.04 51.77 1.66
CA CYS A 130 27.55 52.16 0.35
C CYS A 130 28.50 51.07 -0.12
N TRP A 131 28.20 50.42 -1.25
CA TRP A 131 29.20 49.67 -2.00
C TRP A 131 29.36 50.34 -3.37
N THR A 132 30.34 51.24 -3.47
CA THR A 132 30.88 51.68 -4.76
C THR A 132 31.84 50.62 -5.26
N ASN A 133 31.69 50.22 -6.52
CA ASN A 133 32.70 49.43 -7.21
C ASN A 133 33.38 50.33 -8.26
N THR A 134 34.51 50.93 -7.87
CA THR A 134 35.72 51.16 -8.66
C THR A 134 36.90 51.20 -7.72
#